data_AF-A0A1V6ISE0-F1
#
_entry.id   AF-A0A1V6ISE0-F1
#
_cell.length_a   1.000
_cell.length_b   1.000
_cell.length_c   1.000
_cell.angle_alpha   90.00
_cell.angle_beta   90.00
_cell.angle_gamma   90.00
#
_symmetry.space_group_name_H-M   'P 1'
#
loop_
_entity.id
_entity.type
_entity.pdbx_description
1 polymer ?
#
loop_
_entity_poly.entity_id
_entity_poly.type
_entity_poly.pdbx_seq_one_letter_code
_entity_poly.pdbx_strand_id
1 'polypeptide(L)'
;MWAAKDNGTGINWANAKAYCENYRGGGYSDWRMPTQDERANLYDKNKKNRHGYHVTDLIEITMCCPWASETRSSGGAAVFGFGRGGSRDWTPKSWDSGTRALPVRSGK
;
A
#
# COMPACT_ATOMS: atom_id res chain seq x y z
N MET A 1 -7.95 10.74 0.94
CA MET A 1 -6.91 11.21 0.00
C MET A 1 -5.73 10.27 0.07
N TRP A 2 -5.08 9.96 -1.06
CA TRP A 2 -3.95 9.04 -1.15
C TRP A 2 -2.65 9.78 -1.42
N ALA A 3 -1.51 9.21 -1.00
CA ALA A 3 -0.23 9.66 -1.52
C ALA A 3 -0.16 9.36 -3.03
N ALA A 4 0.41 10.27 -3.81
CA ALA A 4 0.53 10.09 -5.26
C ALA A 4 1.52 8.98 -5.64
N LYS A 5 2.42 8.59 -4.73
CA LYS A 5 3.42 7.55 -4.94
C LYS A 5 3.68 6.76 -3.66
N ASP A 6 4.03 5.50 -3.80
CA ASP A 6 4.56 4.69 -2.70
C ASP A 6 5.98 5.12 -2.27
N ASN A 7 6.51 4.46 -1.24
CA ASN A 7 7.85 4.71 -0.71
C ASN A 7 9.00 4.30 -1.65
N GLY A 8 8.73 3.67 -2.80
CA GLY A 8 9.73 3.33 -3.82
C GLY A 8 10.64 2.14 -3.51
N THR A 9 10.79 1.73 -2.25
CA THR A 9 11.72 0.68 -1.83
C THR A 9 11.05 -0.41 -1.01
N GLY A 10 11.72 -1.57 -0.91
CA GLY A 10 11.31 -2.63 0.00
C GLY A 10 11.25 -2.16 1.45
N ILE A 11 10.22 -2.58 2.20
CA ILE A 11 9.99 -2.13 3.58
C ILE A 11 9.22 -3.18 4.36
N ASN A 12 9.64 -3.53 5.58
CA ASN A 12 8.88 -4.45 6.43
C ASN A 12 7.60 -3.78 6.96
N TRP A 13 6.68 -4.57 7.50
CA TRP A 13 5.36 -4.06 7.90
C TRP A 13 5.43 -2.97 9.00
N ALA A 14 6.30 -3.16 10.01
CA ALA A 14 6.43 -2.21 11.12
C ALA A 14 6.97 -0.85 10.63
N ASN A 15 8.00 -0.87 9.79
CA ASN A 15 8.56 0.32 9.19
C ASN A 15 7.58 0.96 8.20
N ALA A 16 6.78 0.17 7.48
CA ALA A 16 5.75 0.67 6.58
C ALA A 16 4.66 1.42 7.35
N LYS A 17 4.28 0.92 8.53
CA LYS A 17 3.31 1.59 9.41
C LYS A 17 3.85 2.92 9.88
N ALA A 18 5.09 2.92 10.41
CA ALA A 18 5.77 4.13 10.83
C ALA A 18 5.96 5.13 9.67
N TYR A 19 6.28 4.66 8.46
CA TYR A 19 6.38 5.50 7.27
C TYR A 19 5.06 6.21 6.98
N CYS A 20 3.94 5.48 7.01
CA CYS A 20 2.64 6.08 6.73
C CYS A 20 2.23 7.12 7.79
N GLU A 21 2.49 6.86 9.07
CA GLU A 21 2.16 7.77 10.18
C GLU A 21 3.06 9.02 10.21
N ASN A 22 4.30 8.90 9.75
CA ASN A 22 5.26 10.00 9.65
C ASN A 22 5.26 10.71 8.29
N TYR A 23 4.47 10.25 7.33
CA TYR A 23 4.37 10.88 6.02
C TYR A 23 3.77 12.29 6.15
N ARG A 24 4.34 13.27 5.41
CA ARG A 24 3.94 14.68 5.45
C ARG A 24 3.67 15.25 4.05
N GLY A 25 3.09 14.43 3.18
CA GLY A 25 2.68 14.89 1.85
C GLY A 25 1.59 15.96 1.93
N GLY A 26 1.73 17.02 1.12
CA GLY A 26 0.73 18.09 1.01
C GLY A 26 0.52 18.92 2.27
N GLY A 27 1.45 18.90 3.23
CA GLY A 27 1.34 19.66 4.49
C GLY A 27 0.42 19.02 5.54
N TYR A 28 -0.06 17.80 5.31
CA TYR A 28 -0.95 17.09 6.23
C TYR A 28 -0.19 16.14 7.17
N SER A 29 -0.73 15.91 8.36
CA SER A 29 -0.15 15.01 9.39
C SER A 29 -1.05 13.82 9.77
N ASP A 30 -2.25 13.73 9.20
CA ASP A 30 -3.27 12.72 9.48
C ASP A 30 -3.19 11.50 8.54
N TRP A 31 -1.97 11.18 8.11
CA TRP A 31 -1.66 10.03 7.27
C TRP A 31 -1.58 8.76 8.11
N ARG A 32 -2.04 7.66 7.53
CA ARG A 32 -1.99 6.33 8.14
C ARG A 32 -1.78 5.25 7.10
N MET A 33 -1.47 4.05 7.58
CA MET A 33 -1.51 2.86 6.76
C MET A 33 -2.97 2.56 6.37
N PRO A 34 -3.25 2.28 5.09
CA PRO A 34 -4.60 1.92 4.62
C PRO A 34 -4.99 0.51 5.05
N THR A 35 -6.30 0.25 5.02
CA THR A 35 -6.83 -1.11 5.11
C THR A 35 -6.69 -1.84 3.76
N GLN A 36 -6.83 -3.16 3.77
CA GLN A 36 -6.78 -3.97 2.57
C GLN A 36 -7.97 -3.67 1.65
N ASP A 37 -9.13 -3.33 2.20
CA ASP A 37 -10.32 -2.95 1.45
C ASP A 37 -10.22 -1.57 0.81
N GLU A 38 -9.66 -0.58 1.50
CA GLU A 38 -9.40 0.73 0.91
C GLU A 38 -8.53 0.63 -0.33
N ARG A 39 -7.60 -0.32 -0.35
CA ARG A 39 -6.69 -0.54 -1.48
C ARG A 39 -7.31 -1.28 -2.63
N ALA A 40 -8.23 -2.20 -2.35
CA ALA A 40 -9.00 -2.83 -3.41
C ALA A 40 -9.77 -1.79 -4.24
N ASN A 41 -10.17 -0.67 -3.64
CA ASN A 41 -10.81 0.44 -4.35
C ASN A 41 -9.87 1.21 -5.30
N LEU A 42 -8.56 1.06 -5.16
CA LEU A 42 -7.57 1.65 -6.08
C LEU A 42 -7.29 0.77 -7.31
N TYR A 43 -7.69 -0.50 -7.26
CA TYR A 43 -7.44 -1.44 -8.33
C TYR A 43 -8.36 -1.15 -9.53
N ASP A 44 -7.76 -0.98 -10.69
CA ASP A 44 -8.48 -0.85 -11.95
C ASP A 44 -7.88 -1.82 -12.97
N LYS A 45 -8.65 -2.84 -13.35
CA LYS A 45 -8.22 -3.88 -14.29
C LYS A 45 -7.92 -3.35 -15.70
N ASN A 46 -8.49 -2.20 -16.08
CA ASN A 46 -8.35 -1.63 -17.41
C ASN A 46 -7.24 -0.59 -17.49
N LYS A 47 -6.74 -0.11 -16.35
CA LYS A 47 -5.67 0.88 -16.27
C LYS A 47 -4.40 0.24 -15.77
N LYS A 48 -3.26 0.73 -16.23
CA LYS A 48 -1.95 0.34 -15.74
C LYS A 48 -1.09 1.57 -15.59
N ASN A 49 -0.31 1.61 -14.51
CA ASN A 49 0.76 2.58 -14.41
C ASN A 49 1.99 2.17 -15.25
N ARG A 50 3.01 3.02 -15.28
CA ARG A 50 4.26 2.79 -16.03
C ARG A 50 5.04 1.52 -15.62
N HIS A 51 4.77 0.98 -14.43
CA HIS A 51 5.39 -0.25 -13.92
C HIS A 51 4.56 -1.50 -14.25
N GLY A 52 3.44 -1.35 -14.97
CA GLY A 52 2.60 -2.45 -15.41
C GLY A 52 1.57 -2.92 -14.38
N TYR A 53 1.42 -2.22 -13.25
CA TYR A 53 0.46 -2.54 -12.19
C TYR A 53 -0.90 -1.89 -12.42
N HIS A 54 -1.95 -2.63 -12.08
CA HIS A 54 -3.35 -2.27 -12.31
C HIS A 54 -3.89 -1.32 -11.24
N VAL A 55 -3.77 -0.02 -11.46
CA VAL A 55 -4.14 1.03 -10.49
C VAL A 55 -4.71 2.24 -11.22
N THR A 56 -5.50 3.07 -10.51
CA THR A 56 -5.99 4.36 -11.03
C THR A 56 -4.86 5.28 -11.50
N ASP A 57 -5.14 6.18 -12.44
CA ASP A 57 -4.16 7.12 -13.03
C ASP A 57 -3.53 8.11 -12.02
N LEU A 58 -4.13 8.27 -10.84
CA LEU A 58 -3.71 9.23 -9.83
C LEU A 58 -2.57 8.72 -8.93
N ILE A 59 -2.25 7.42 -8.99
CA ILE A 59 -1.36 6.77 -8.02
C ILE A 59 -0.28 5.98 -8.75
N GLU A 60 0.98 6.24 -8.38
CA GLU A 60 2.13 5.49 -8.82
C GLU A 60 2.58 4.46 -7.78
N ILE A 61 2.34 3.19 -8.07
CA ILE A 61 2.88 2.05 -7.33
C ILE A 61 4.08 1.47 -8.08
N THR A 62 5.19 1.28 -7.39
CA THR A 62 6.46 0.77 -7.95
C THR A 62 6.62 -0.74 -7.78
N MET A 63 5.76 -1.41 -7.00
CA MET A 63 5.78 -2.87 -6.83
C MET A 63 4.42 -3.44 -6.40
N CYS A 64 4.17 -4.73 -6.68
CA CYS A 64 2.84 -5.33 -6.59
C CYS A 64 2.13 -5.14 -5.26
N CYS A 65 2.87 -5.16 -4.16
CA CYS A 65 2.32 -5.62 -2.89
C CYS A 65 2.54 -4.61 -1.75
N PRO A 66 1.92 -3.42 -1.81
CA PRO A 66 1.92 -2.53 -0.67
C PRO A 66 1.36 -3.21 0.60
N TRP A 67 1.73 -2.75 1.80
CA TRP A 67 1.28 -3.24 3.13
C TRP A 67 -0.01 -2.62 3.66
N ALA A 68 -0.94 -3.44 4.11
CA ALA A 68 -2.18 -3.00 4.75
C ALA A 68 -2.09 -3.15 6.28
N SER A 69 -2.97 -2.43 6.99
CA SER A 69 -2.96 -2.31 8.45
C SER A 69 -3.26 -3.60 9.21
N GLU A 70 -3.92 -4.55 8.55
CA GLU A 70 -4.45 -5.76 9.14
C GLU A 70 -3.33 -6.77 9.43
N THR A 71 -3.41 -7.39 10.61
CA THR A 71 -2.49 -8.45 11.03
C THR A 71 -3.27 -9.69 11.44
N ARG A 72 -2.69 -10.88 11.27
CA ARG A 72 -3.28 -12.16 11.69
C ARG A 72 -2.49 -12.79 12.83
N SER A 73 -3.15 -13.63 13.62
CA SER A 73 -2.56 -14.34 14.78
C SER A 73 -1.33 -15.17 14.41
N SER A 74 -1.26 -15.70 13.19
CA SER A 74 -0.11 -16.45 12.66
C SER A 74 1.11 -15.58 12.31
N GLY A 75 1.13 -14.29 12.68
CA GLY A 75 2.28 -13.41 12.52
C GLY A 75 2.43 -12.76 11.14
N GLY A 76 1.44 -12.91 10.26
CA GLY A 76 1.39 -12.24 8.95
C GLY A 76 0.69 -10.87 9.01
N ALA A 77 0.93 -10.06 7.99
CA ALA A 77 0.18 -8.85 7.71
C ALA A 77 -0.40 -8.87 6.29
N ALA A 78 -1.47 -8.13 6.09
CA ALA A 78 -2.18 -8.08 4.83
C ALA A 78 -1.42 -7.24 3.79
N VAL A 79 -1.47 -7.66 2.53
CA VAL A 79 -1.02 -6.88 1.37
C VAL A 79 -2.13 -6.89 0.31
N PHE A 80 -2.11 -5.90 -0.57
CA PHE A 80 -2.96 -5.93 -1.77
C PHE A 80 -2.08 -5.95 -3.01
N GLY A 81 -2.23 -7.00 -3.82
CA GLY A 81 -1.50 -7.19 -5.07
C GLY A 81 -2.16 -6.47 -6.24
N PHE A 82 -1.51 -5.44 -6.79
CA PHE A 82 -1.96 -4.75 -8.01
C PHE A 82 -1.56 -5.47 -9.31
N GLY A 83 -1.29 -6.78 -9.23
CA GLY A 83 -1.02 -7.66 -10.37
C GLY A 83 -2.28 -8.00 -11.15
N ARG A 84 -2.18 -8.96 -12.08
CA ARG A 84 -3.31 -9.38 -12.91
C ARG A 84 -4.40 -10.02 -12.03
N GLY A 85 -5.53 -9.34 -11.86
CA GLY A 85 -6.69 -9.84 -11.12
C GLY A 85 -6.97 -9.15 -9.78
N GLY A 86 -5.99 -8.45 -9.19
CA GLY A 86 -6.14 -7.84 -7.87
C GLY A 86 -6.24 -8.90 -6.77
N SER A 87 -5.24 -9.01 -5.89
CA SER A 87 -5.22 -10.07 -4.87
C SER A 87 -5.17 -9.53 -3.45
N ARG A 88 -5.92 -10.16 -2.56
CA ARG A 88 -5.85 -9.93 -1.11
C ARG A 88 -5.02 -11.05 -0.51
N ASP A 89 -3.77 -10.75 -0.16
CA ASP A 89 -2.82 -11.75 0.33
C ASP A 89 -2.33 -11.42 1.74
N TRP A 90 -1.65 -12.40 2.34
CA TRP A 90 -1.03 -12.28 3.65
C TRP A 90 0.42 -12.74 3.56
N THR A 91 1.34 -11.92 4.07
CA THR A 91 2.77 -12.24 4.03
C THR A 91 3.42 -12.05 5.42
N PRO A 92 4.57 -12.67 5.71
CA PRO A 92 5.27 -12.47 6.97
C PRO A 92 5.60 -11.00 7.22
N LYS A 93 5.33 -10.48 8.42
CA LYS A 93 5.61 -9.06 8.76
C LYS A 93 7.07 -8.63 8.55
N SER A 94 8.01 -9.59 8.56
CA SER A 94 9.44 -9.38 8.33
C SER A 94 9.83 -9.24 6.85
N TRP A 95 8.96 -9.59 5.90
CA TRP A 95 9.27 -9.44 4.49
C TRP A 95 9.41 -7.96 4.09
N ASP A 96 10.56 -7.61 3.55
CA ASP A 96 10.84 -6.28 3.01
C ASP A 96 11.17 -6.33 1.51
N SER A 97 11.56 -7.48 0.96
CA SER A 97 11.72 -7.67 -0.48
C SER A 97 10.35 -7.78 -1.15
N GLY A 98 9.97 -6.78 -1.95
CA GLY A 98 8.73 -6.85 -2.76
C GLY A 98 7.57 -5.99 -2.25
N THR A 99 7.65 -5.49 -1.02
CA THR A 99 6.56 -4.78 -0.36
C THR A 99 6.75 -3.27 -0.39
N ARG A 100 5.65 -2.52 -0.23
CA ARG A 100 5.63 -1.05 -0.32
C ARG A 100 4.75 -0.44 0.76
N ALA A 101 4.91 0.85 1.00
CA ALA A 101 4.02 1.64 1.83
C ALA A 101 3.36 2.72 0.98
N LEU A 102 2.01 2.70 0.92
CA LEU A 102 1.21 3.74 0.29
C LEU A 102 0.29 4.36 1.35
N PRO A 103 0.61 5.57 1.86
CA PRO A 103 -0.19 6.24 2.88
C PRO A 103 -1.57 6.69 2.34
N VAL A 104 -2.57 6.63 3.21
CA VAL A 104 -3.89 7.24 3.01
C VAL A 104 -4.19 8.20 4.16
N ARG A 105 -4.84 9.32 3.88
CA ARG A 105 -5.32 10.24 4.93
C ARG A 105 -6.53 9.65 5.62
N SER A 106 -6.58 9.80 6.94
CA SER A 106 -7.75 9.49 7.74
C SER A 106 -8.85 10.49 7.40
N GLY A 107 -9.85 10.05 6.61
CA GLY A 107 -11.04 10.87 6.38
C GLY A 107 -11.77 11.13 7.70
N LYS A 108 -12.10 12.38 7.96
CA LYS A 108 -13.28 12.72 8.75
C LYS A 108 -14.42 12.97 7.78
#